data_AF-X1K009-F1
#
_entry.id   AF-X1K009-F1
#
_cell.length_a   1.000
_cell.length_b   1.000
_cell.length_c   1.000
_cell.angle_alpha   90.00
_cell.angle_beta   90.00
_cell.angle_gamma   90.00
#
_symmetry.space_group_name_H-M   'P 1'
#
loop_
_entity.id
_entity.type
_entity.pdbx_description
1 polymer ?
#
loop_
_entity_poly.entity_id
_entity_poly.type
_entity_poly.pdbx_seq_one_letter_code
_entity_poly.pdbx_strand_id
1 'polypeptide(L)'
;MVDWMSENLKVPEAERHKFSQPLGKLFAGTREKTILEVENVVKSFLKAGFEIKIYLVGDIVTQDFLAKKFLKRFIKLCIIDEKTQRNQIKIEAEDFFEEIIEFENPQGGIQSESFNLLNDIISSDKLTLLKITKGEEDLLVLPLVLKIPL
;
A
#
# COMPACT_ATOMS: atom_id res chain seq x y z
N MET A 1 8.02 28.08 -7.39
CA MET A 1 8.19 26.65 -7.09
C MET A 1 7.06 25.95 -7.84
N VAL A 2 7.36 25.01 -8.73
CA VAL A 2 6.32 24.31 -9.50
C VAL A 2 5.61 23.35 -8.54
N ASP A 3 4.30 23.50 -8.37
CA ASP A 3 3.46 22.60 -7.58
C ASP A 3 3.14 21.36 -8.42
N TRP A 4 4.14 20.50 -8.61
CA TRP A 4 4.00 19.27 -9.40
C TRP A 4 2.99 18.28 -8.79
N MET A 5 2.58 18.48 -7.53
CA MET A 5 1.59 17.65 -6.85
C MET A 5 0.16 17.95 -7.32
N SER A 6 -0.06 19.07 -8.03
CA SER A 6 -1.35 19.39 -8.68
C SER A 6 -1.47 18.85 -10.10
N GLU A 7 -0.50 18.09 -10.60
CA GLU A 7 -0.49 17.52 -11.95
C GLU A 7 -0.50 15.98 -11.91
N ASN A 8 -1.12 15.37 -12.92
CA ASN A 8 -1.03 13.92 -13.10
C ASN A 8 0.38 13.53 -13.52
N LEU A 9 0.98 12.57 -12.82
CA LEU A 9 2.34 12.12 -13.08
C LEU A 9 2.31 10.79 -13.82
N LYS A 10 3.28 10.59 -14.70
CA LYS A 10 3.50 9.32 -15.39
C LYS A 10 4.98 9.00 -15.42
N VAL A 11 5.33 7.75 -15.17
CA VAL A 11 6.73 7.33 -15.25
C VAL A 11 7.17 7.41 -16.71
N PRO A 12 8.23 8.19 -17.03
CA PRO A 12 8.77 8.23 -18.38
C PRO A 12 9.19 6.83 -18.83
N GLU A 13 8.93 6.47 -20.09
CA GLU A 13 9.16 5.10 -20.57
C GLU A 13 10.62 4.65 -20.41
N ALA A 14 11.56 5.55 -20.70
CA ALA A 14 13.00 5.29 -20.54
C ALA A 14 13.40 4.99 -19.08
N GLU A 15 12.61 5.47 -18.11
CA GLU A 15 12.92 5.43 -16.68
C GLU A 15 12.18 4.31 -15.93
N ARG A 16 11.24 3.59 -16.58
CA ARG A 16 10.45 2.51 -15.95
C ARG A 16 11.31 1.43 -15.29
N HIS A 17 12.48 1.13 -15.86
CA HIS A 17 13.41 0.15 -15.30
C HIS A 17 13.90 0.51 -13.88
N LYS A 18 13.90 1.79 -13.50
CA LYS A 18 14.27 2.24 -12.16
C LYS A 18 13.21 1.90 -11.12
N PHE A 19 11.95 1.86 -11.54
CA PHE A 19 10.79 1.56 -10.68
C PHE A 19 10.50 0.06 -10.60
N SER A 20 11.09 -0.76 -11.49
CA SER A 20 10.96 -2.22 -11.44
C SER A 20 11.95 -2.89 -10.47
N GLN A 21 12.88 -2.12 -9.90
CA GLN A 21 13.84 -2.63 -8.92
C GLN A 21 13.34 -2.32 -7.50
N PRO A 22 13.62 -3.19 -6.51
CA PRO A 22 13.29 -2.91 -5.12
C PRO A 22 13.96 -1.60 -4.67
N LEU A 23 13.15 -0.64 -4.23
CA LEU A 23 13.63 0.66 -3.69
C LEU A 23 14.02 0.58 -2.20
N GLY A 24 14.02 -0.63 -1.63
CA GLY A 24 14.31 -0.90 -0.23
C GLY A 24 14.63 -2.37 -0.01
N LYS A 25 14.47 -2.83 1.24
CA LYS A 25 14.73 -4.23 1.59
C LYS A 25 13.76 -5.16 0.86
N LEU A 26 14.31 -6.05 0.03
CA LEU A 26 13.56 -7.15 -0.57
C LEU A 26 13.55 -8.37 0.37
N PHE A 27 12.36 -8.86 0.71
CA PHE A 27 12.18 -10.18 1.32
C PHE A 27 11.92 -11.19 0.19
N ALA A 28 12.87 -12.08 -0.07
CA ALA A 28 12.83 -13.01 -1.20
C ALA A 28 12.66 -14.46 -0.75
N GLY A 29 11.90 -15.24 -1.52
CA GLY A 29 11.61 -16.64 -1.23
C GLY A 29 10.14 -16.97 -1.48
N THR A 30 9.64 -18.03 -0.84
CA THR A 30 8.21 -18.38 -0.88
C THR A 30 7.40 -17.43 -0.01
N ARG A 31 6.10 -17.29 -0.30
CA ARG A 31 5.18 -16.42 0.46
C ARG A 31 5.18 -16.75 1.96
N GLU A 32 5.22 -18.03 2.30
CA GLU A 32 5.20 -18.49 3.70
C GLU A 32 6.48 -18.07 4.44
N LYS A 33 7.62 -18.06 3.74
CA LYS A 33 8.89 -17.66 4.31
C LYS A 33 8.98 -16.14 4.45
N THR A 34 8.61 -15.39 3.43
CA THR A 34 8.72 -13.92 3.43
C THR A 34 7.81 -13.30 4.48
N ILE A 35 6.56 -13.76 4.63
CA ILE A 35 5.65 -13.24 5.64
C ILE A 35 6.15 -13.51 7.07
N LEU A 36 6.82 -14.66 7.29
CA LEU A 36 7.41 -14.99 8.59
C LEU A 36 8.62 -14.09 8.91
N GLU A 37 9.45 -13.80 7.91
CA GLU A 37 10.57 -12.88 8.07
C GLU A 37 10.10 -11.46 8.41
N VAL A 38 9.06 -10.97 7.73
CA VAL A 38 8.45 -9.68 8.03
C VAL A 38 7.86 -9.66 9.44
N GLU A 39 7.15 -10.71 9.85
CA GLU A 39 6.62 -10.85 11.21
C GLU A 39 7.73 -10.76 12.27
N ASN A 40 8.88 -11.38 12.01
CA ASN A 40 10.04 -11.30 12.92
C ASN A 40 10.63 -9.89 13.00
N VAL A 41 10.68 -9.16 11.87
CA VAL A 41 11.11 -7.76 11.85
C VAL A 41 10.18 -6.88 12.68
N VAL A 42 8.86 -7.02 12.49
CA VAL A 42 7.87 -6.28 13.30
C VAL A 42 8.04 -6.60 14.79
N LYS A 43 8.21 -7.87 15.17
CA LYS A 43 8.49 -8.27 16.55
C LYS A 43 9.77 -7.64 17.10
N SER A 44 10.83 -7.50 16.29
CA SER A 44 12.05 -6.85 16.74
C SER A 44 11.88 -5.35 17.02
N PHE A 45 11.11 -4.63 16.18
CA PHE A 45 10.83 -3.22 16.43
C PHE A 45 9.97 -3.01 17.68
N LEU A 46 8.96 -3.86 17.89
CA LEU A 46 8.14 -3.81 19.12
C LEU A 46 8.99 -4.05 20.38
N LYS A 47 9.93 -5.01 20.34
CA LYS A 47 10.86 -5.26 21.46
C LYS A 47 11.78 -4.07 21.72
N ALA A 48 12.11 -3.29 20.70
CA ALA A 48 12.90 -2.07 20.81
C ALA A 48 12.07 -0.84 21.23
N GLY A 49 10.76 -1.01 21.46
CA GLY A 49 9.88 0.05 21.97
C GLY A 49 9.26 0.95 20.89
N PHE A 50 9.34 0.59 19.62
CA PHE A 50 8.71 1.34 18.54
C PHE A 50 7.20 1.09 18.45
N GLU A 51 6.44 2.13 18.17
CA GLU A 51 5.08 2.01 17.64
C GLU A 51 5.14 1.56 16.18
N ILE A 52 4.23 0.67 15.76
CA ILE A 52 4.22 0.11 14.42
C ILE A 52 2.89 0.42 13.74
N LYS A 53 2.98 1.10 12.59
CA LYS A 53 1.91 1.28 11.62
C LYS A 53 2.35 0.66 10.29
N ILE A 54 1.46 -0.11 9.67
CA ILE A 54 1.72 -0.84 8.43
C ILE A 54 0.79 -0.34 7.34
N TYR A 55 1.39 0.03 6.22
CA TYR A 55 0.72 0.49 5.02
C TYR A 55 1.05 -0.48 3.89
N LEU A 56 0.03 -1.03 3.24
CA LEU A 56 0.15 -2.09 2.24
C LEU A 56 -0.31 -1.58 0.88
N VAL A 57 0.45 -1.92 -0.16
CA VAL A 57 0.11 -1.65 -1.55
C VAL A 57 0.26 -2.97 -2.30
N GLY A 58 -0.83 -3.48 -2.85
CA GLY A 58 -0.88 -4.77 -3.56
C GLY A 58 -1.86 -5.77 -2.96
N ASP A 59 -2.59 -6.49 -3.84
CA ASP A 59 -3.57 -7.52 -3.46
C ASP A 59 -2.94 -8.64 -2.61
N ILE A 60 -1.84 -9.22 -3.11
CA ILE A 60 -1.22 -10.41 -2.53
C ILE A 60 -0.65 -10.14 -1.14
N VAL A 61 0.08 -9.02 -0.99
CA VAL A 61 0.66 -8.65 0.29
C VAL A 61 -0.44 -8.30 1.30
N THR A 62 -1.52 -7.64 0.86
CA THR A 62 -2.68 -7.36 1.69
C THR A 62 -3.31 -8.65 2.22
N GLN A 63 -3.53 -9.64 1.37
CA GLN A 63 -4.08 -10.94 1.77
C GLN A 63 -3.17 -11.65 2.78
N ASP A 64 -1.86 -11.69 2.53
CA ASP A 64 -0.91 -12.37 3.41
C ASP A 64 -0.87 -11.74 4.81
N PHE A 65 -0.94 -10.42 4.91
CA PHE A 65 -0.98 -9.72 6.20
C PHE A 65 -2.32 -9.90 6.92
N LEU A 66 -3.45 -9.81 6.20
CA LEU A 66 -4.78 -10.02 6.77
C LEU A 66 -4.96 -11.46 7.30
N ALA A 67 -4.33 -12.45 6.67
CA ALA A 67 -4.35 -13.84 7.13
C ALA A 67 -3.57 -14.06 8.45
N LYS A 68 -2.67 -13.14 8.81
CA LYS A 68 -1.83 -13.24 10.02
C LYS A 68 -2.38 -12.37 11.14
N LYS A 69 -3.04 -12.98 12.13
CA LYS A 69 -3.58 -12.30 13.34
C LYS A 69 -2.59 -11.39 14.06
N PHE A 70 -1.29 -11.70 14.01
CA PHE A 70 -0.27 -10.84 14.59
C PHE A 70 -0.06 -9.58 13.76
N LEU A 71 0.21 -9.69 12.46
CA LEU A 71 0.47 -8.54 11.58
C LEU A 71 -0.77 -7.68 11.36
N LYS A 72 -1.94 -8.30 11.21
CA LYS A 72 -3.23 -7.66 10.94
C LYS A 72 -3.53 -6.47 11.87
N ARG A 73 -3.12 -6.54 13.14
CA ARG A 73 -3.42 -5.48 14.15
C ARG A 73 -2.66 -4.17 13.93
N PHE A 74 -1.62 -4.18 13.10
CA PHE A 74 -0.78 -3.00 12.84
C PHE A 74 -1.13 -2.32 11.51
N ILE A 75 -2.04 -2.90 10.74
CA ILE A 75 -2.47 -2.34 9.45
C ILE A 75 -3.21 -1.03 9.71
N LYS A 76 -2.92 -0.03 8.89
CA LYS A 76 -3.62 1.26 8.85
C LYS A 76 -4.22 1.57 7.48
N LEU A 77 -3.55 1.15 6.41
CA LEU A 77 -4.05 1.32 5.05
C LEU A 77 -3.69 0.11 4.21
N CYS A 78 -4.65 -0.34 3.41
CA CYS A 78 -4.41 -1.24 2.29
C CYS A 78 -4.83 -0.54 1.00
N ILE A 79 -3.98 -0.53 -0.01
CA ILE A 79 -4.29 -0.06 -1.36
C ILE A 79 -4.25 -1.27 -2.30
N ILE A 80 -5.34 -1.51 -3.01
CA ILE A 80 -5.52 -2.66 -3.90
C ILE A 80 -6.19 -2.23 -5.20
N ASP A 81 -6.02 -2.97 -6.30
CA ASP A 81 -6.77 -2.74 -7.55
C ASP A 81 -7.70 -3.90 -7.94
N GLU A 82 -7.70 -5.01 -7.19
CA GLU A 82 -8.45 -6.25 -7.45
C GLU A 82 -8.22 -6.86 -8.86
N LYS A 83 -7.24 -6.36 -9.64
CA LYS A 83 -6.98 -6.81 -11.02
C LYS A 83 -6.04 -7.99 -11.10
N THR A 84 -5.35 -8.30 -10.01
CA THR A 84 -4.28 -9.30 -10.04
C THR A 84 -4.78 -10.71 -10.35
N GLN A 85 -6.09 -11.03 -10.25
CA GLN A 85 -6.56 -12.41 -10.49
C GLN A 85 -7.94 -12.50 -11.17
N ARG A 86 -8.01 -13.33 -12.23
CA ARG A 86 -9.23 -13.73 -12.99
C ARG A 86 -10.35 -14.36 -12.14
N ASN A 87 -10.12 -14.56 -10.84
CA ASN A 87 -11.14 -14.82 -9.84
C ASN A 87 -11.10 -13.65 -8.87
N GLN A 88 -12.19 -12.89 -8.77
CA GLN A 88 -12.37 -11.84 -7.77
C GLN A 88 -11.98 -12.40 -6.40
N ILE A 89 -10.81 -12.02 -5.89
CA ILE A 89 -10.50 -12.27 -4.49
C ILE A 89 -11.23 -11.17 -3.75
N LYS A 90 -12.47 -11.47 -3.36
CA LYS A 90 -13.13 -10.67 -2.32
C LYS A 90 -12.21 -10.73 -1.12
N ILE A 91 -11.66 -9.59 -0.73
CA ILE A 91 -11.15 -9.47 0.62
C ILE A 91 -12.37 -9.69 1.53
N GLU A 92 -12.51 -10.90 2.07
CA GLU A 92 -13.54 -11.29 3.05
C GLU A 92 -13.28 -10.62 4.41
N ALA A 93 -12.87 -9.36 4.37
CA ALA A 93 -12.52 -8.53 5.49
C ALA A 93 -12.96 -7.08 5.24
N GLU A 94 -13.97 -6.84 4.40
CA GLU A 94 -14.59 -5.51 4.29
C GLU A 94 -15.07 -5.04 5.68
N ASP A 95 -15.69 -5.93 6.45
CA ASP A 95 -16.09 -5.67 7.86
C ASP A 95 -14.92 -5.42 8.82
N PHE A 96 -13.68 -5.67 8.40
CA PHE A 96 -12.50 -5.34 9.21
C PHE A 96 -12.08 -3.88 9.04
N PHE A 97 -12.40 -3.25 7.91
CA PHE A 97 -12.03 -1.86 7.66
C PHE A 97 -13.09 -0.91 8.22
N GLU A 98 -12.64 0.17 8.83
CA GLU A 98 -13.51 1.24 9.31
C GLU A 98 -13.99 2.12 8.16
N GLU A 99 -13.26 2.12 7.05
CA GLU A 99 -13.55 2.93 5.88
C GLU A 99 -13.10 2.21 4.60
N ILE A 100 -13.94 2.26 3.57
CA ILE A 100 -13.62 1.75 2.24
C ILE A 100 -13.81 2.91 1.27
N ILE A 101 -12.76 3.22 0.51
CA ILE A 101 -12.75 4.32 -0.46
C ILE A 101 -12.44 3.74 -1.83
N GLU A 102 -13.19 4.16 -2.83
CA GLU A 102 -12.92 3.85 -4.23
C GLU A 102 -12.23 5.02 -4.92
N PHE A 103 -11.24 4.74 -5.77
CA PHE A 103 -10.47 5.75 -6.49
C PHE A 103 -10.07 5.25 -7.88
N GLU A 104 -9.98 6.15 -8.85
CA GLU A 104 -9.37 5.86 -10.14
C GLU A 104 -7.92 6.34 -10.12
N ASN A 105 -6.98 5.52 -10.59
CA ASN A 105 -5.58 5.92 -10.74
C ASN A 105 -5.03 5.35 -12.05
N PRO A 106 -4.53 6.16 -13.00
CA PRO A 106 -4.14 5.68 -14.31
C PRO A 106 -3.00 4.64 -14.25
N GLN A 107 -3.01 3.73 -15.23
CA GLN A 107 -1.97 2.71 -15.38
C GLN A 107 -0.58 3.34 -15.54
N GLY A 108 0.40 2.89 -14.74
CA GLY A 108 1.75 3.46 -14.73
C GLY A 108 1.81 4.97 -14.44
N GLY A 109 0.80 5.53 -13.78
CA GLY A 109 0.75 6.93 -13.35
C GLY A 109 0.29 7.13 -11.91
N ILE A 110 0.30 8.40 -11.51
CA ILE A 110 -0.22 8.90 -10.23
C ILE A 110 -1.18 10.02 -10.56
N GLN A 111 -2.44 9.84 -10.20
CA GLN A 111 -3.46 10.88 -10.31
C GLN A 111 -3.24 11.93 -9.21
N SER A 112 -3.24 13.22 -9.57
CA SER A 112 -2.89 14.32 -8.65
C SER A 112 -3.72 14.35 -7.37
N GLU A 113 -4.98 13.95 -7.48
CA GLU A 113 -5.95 13.88 -6.39
C GLU A 113 -5.54 12.85 -5.33
N SER A 114 -4.69 11.87 -5.68
CA SER A 114 -4.19 10.88 -4.73
C SER A 114 -3.37 11.51 -3.61
N PHE A 115 -2.68 12.63 -3.85
CA PHE A 115 -1.87 13.30 -2.82
C PHE A 115 -2.73 13.83 -1.68
N ASN A 116 -3.86 14.46 -2.01
CA ASN A 116 -4.80 14.98 -1.02
C ASN A 116 -5.58 13.83 -0.38
N LEU A 117 -6.06 12.88 -1.19
CA LEU A 117 -6.79 11.72 -0.69
C LEU A 117 -5.96 10.93 0.33
N LEU A 118 -4.70 10.61 0.02
CA LEU A 118 -3.83 9.90 0.95
C LEU A 118 -3.52 10.73 2.19
N ASN A 119 -3.37 12.05 2.06
CA ASN A 119 -3.22 12.91 3.23
C ASN A 119 -4.42 12.83 4.18
N ASP A 120 -5.64 12.84 3.63
CA ASP A 120 -6.87 12.77 4.40
C ASP A 120 -7.03 11.40 5.08
N ILE A 121 -6.74 10.32 4.35
CA ILE A 121 -6.73 8.95 4.88
C ILE A 121 -5.75 8.84 6.06
N ILE A 122 -4.51 9.28 5.88
CA ILE A 122 -3.47 9.20 6.93
C ILE A 122 -3.85 10.05 8.16
N SER A 123 -4.41 11.24 7.93
CA SER A 123 -4.83 12.16 9.00
C SER A 123 -6.03 11.65 9.78
N SER A 124 -6.88 10.81 9.17
CA SER A 124 -8.04 10.22 9.85
C SER A 124 -7.66 9.18 10.91
N ASP A 125 -6.47 8.57 10.78
CA ASP A 125 -5.97 7.41 11.55
C ASP A 125 -6.91 6.18 11.59
N LYS A 126 -7.96 6.18 10.78
CA LYS A 126 -8.86 5.03 10.58
C LYS A 126 -8.13 3.91 9.85
N LEU A 127 -8.56 2.68 10.11
CA LEU A 127 -8.19 1.53 9.30
C LEU A 127 -8.95 1.57 7.97
N THR A 128 -8.27 1.93 6.89
CA THR A 128 -8.89 2.20 5.59
C THR A 128 -8.46 1.19 4.51
N LEU A 129 -9.41 0.81 3.65
CA LEU A 129 -9.16 0.11 2.40
C LEU A 129 -9.39 1.08 1.23
N LEU A 130 -8.34 1.34 0.44
CA LEU A 130 -8.41 2.13 -0.79
C LEU A 130 -8.43 1.17 -2.00
N LYS A 131 -9.57 1.10 -2.69
CA LYS A 131 -9.79 0.26 -3.87
C LYS A 131 -9.62 1.07 -5.15
N ILE A 132 -8.69 0.65 -6.01
CA ILE A 132 -8.47 1.25 -7.32
C ILE A 132 -9.41 0.62 -8.33
N THR A 133 -10.50 1.32 -8.66
CA THR A 133 -11.56 0.80 -9.54
C THR A 133 -11.17 0.85 -11.01
N LYS A 134 -10.19 1.69 -11.36
CA LYS A 134 -9.66 1.82 -12.73
C LYS A 134 -8.17 2.20 -12.70
N GLY A 135 -7.40 1.54 -13.57
CA GLY A 135 -5.93 1.58 -13.66
C GLY A 135 -5.21 0.70 -12.60
N GLU A 136 -4.18 1.17 -11.90
CA GLU A 136 -3.29 0.33 -11.06
C GLU A 136 -2.94 1.05 -9.73
N GLU A 137 -2.55 0.30 -8.70
CA GLU A 137 -2.15 0.78 -7.37
C GLU A 137 -0.64 0.99 -7.19
N ASP A 138 0.20 0.31 -7.97
CA ASP A 138 1.65 0.16 -7.73
C ASP A 138 2.37 1.49 -7.41
N LEU A 139 2.10 2.53 -8.18
CA LEU A 139 2.78 3.82 -8.03
C LEU A 139 2.24 4.67 -6.88
N LEU A 140 1.09 4.33 -6.30
CA LEU A 140 0.52 5.05 -5.15
C LEU A 140 1.36 4.88 -3.88
N VAL A 141 2.32 3.94 -3.86
CA VAL A 141 3.34 3.87 -2.80
C VAL A 141 4.16 5.16 -2.70
N LEU A 142 4.41 5.85 -3.82
CA LEU A 142 5.22 7.07 -3.86
C LEU A 142 4.54 8.26 -3.16
N PRO A 143 3.30 8.66 -3.52
CA PRO A 143 2.60 9.71 -2.77
C PRO A 143 2.34 9.28 -1.33
N LEU A 144 2.10 8.00 -1.06
CA LEU A 144 1.88 7.49 0.30
C LEU A 144 3.09 7.73 1.22
N VAL A 145 4.30 7.34 0.79
CA VAL A 145 5.52 7.54 1.59
C VAL A 145 5.79 9.01 1.90
N LEU A 146 5.38 9.94 1.02
CA LEU A 146 5.50 11.37 1.25
C LEU A 146 4.52 11.92 2.31
N LYS A 147 3.46 11.19 2.64
CA LYS A 147 2.42 11.60 3.60
C LYS A 147 2.50 10.90 4.95
N ILE A 148 3.22 9.78 5.04
CA ILE A 148 3.39 9.06 6.30
C ILE A 148 4.25 9.90 7.26
N PRO A 149 3.80 10.11 8.52
CA PRO A 149 4.61 10.79 9.53
C PRO A 149 5.85 9.95 9.89
N LEU A 150 7.00 10.62 10.06
CA LEU A 150 8.27 10.02 10.50
C LEU A 150 8.38 9.91 12.02
#